data_AF-A0A1T2LBB0-F1
#
_entry.id   AF-A0A1T2LBB0-F1
#
_cell.length_a   1.000
_cell.length_b   1.000
_cell.length_c   1.000
_cell.angle_alpha   90.00
_cell.angle_beta   90.00
_cell.angle_gamma   90.00
#
_symmetry.space_group_name_H-M   'P 1'
#
loop_
_entity.id
_entity.type
_entity.pdbx_description
1 polymer ?
#
loop_
_entity_poly.entity_id
_entity_poly.type
_entity_poly.pdbx_seq_one_letter_code
_entity_poly.pdbx_strand_id
1 'polypeptide(L)'
;MATVMQNSASQKQTFIVAGLSLISIAMLAMIYFVPIWWVSLTAPNYPPEAFPDGVRIHFHMNGVFNGCEMVEKAEIQEDEALDCVHEMDTINHYVGMYPISTGGPVERGYSQFLISFLIIMLIGFICTKPRVRTALMAVGFAGLLGWMYATIYGNNGVALQSAGYLTALVTALDQDTSKEIEVSPAQALIDRMQQSLAASGVDVDETASKTDESSEKELMFGQLKTNFETDIAKRGTGEEWNGSSFQVISWHYTKTLGRYFNNPEEITPMVGKLKLAVHGVFVVLVGAMLLLLWGAAKNIKPLYWLLVAVPIALPIFFIIDYAAWLWWFGHNMNEMGAFTVKPFMPTVFGQGKVAQFATHSYPYIGFGLMVLSSLALAIAALIRRKQFREGE
;
A
#
# COMPACT_ATOMS: atom_id res chain seq x y z
N MET A 1 49.86 -11.56 -17.59
CA MET A 1 49.60 -10.37 -16.75
C MET A 1 48.30 -9.66 -17.14
N ALA A 2 48.10 -9.35 -18.43
CA ALA A 2 46.86 -8.71 -18.93
C ALA A 2 45.56 -9.48 -18.60
N THR A 3 45.51 -10.80 -18.81
CA THR A 3 44.32 -11.64 -18.52
C THR A 3 43.97 -11.70 -17.02
N VAL A 4 44.99 -11.68 -16.14
CA VAL A 4 44.79 -11.66 -14.69
C VAL A 4 44.25 -10.30 -14.23
N MET A 5 44.75 -9.21 -14.82
CA MET A 5 44.25 -7.85 -14.55
C MET A 5 42.81 -7.65 -15.05
N GLN A 6 42.46 -8.20 -16.22
CA GLN A 6 41.11 -8.12 -16.79
C GLN A 6 40.08 -8.92 -15.95
N ASN A 7 40.47 -10.11 -15.45
CA ASN A 7 39.63 -10.88 -14.53
C ASN A 7 39.40 -10.17 -13.18
N SER A 8 40.43 -9.52 -12.63
CA SER A 8 40.30 -8.74 -11.39
C SER A 8 39.36 -7.54 -11.55
N ALA A 9 39.43 -6.83 -12.68
CA ALA A 9 38.57 -5.68 -12.98
C ALA A 9 37.09 -6.09 -13.15
N SER A 10 36.82 -7.17 -13.89
CA SER A 10 35.47 -7.72 -14.07
C SER A 10 34.86 -8.23 -12.75
N GLN A 11 35.68 -8.82 -11.88
CA GLN A 11 35.25 -9.26 -10.55
C GLN A 11 34.88 -8.06 -9.65
N LYS A 12 35.69 -6.99 -9.64
CA LYS A 12 35.38 -5.74 -8.91
C LYS A 12 34.07 -5.11 -9.40
N GLN A 13 33.87 -5.00 -10.72
CA GLN A 13 32.62 -4.49 -11.30
C GLN A 13 31.41 -5.31 -10.83
N THR A 14 31.53 -6.65 -10.79
CA THR A 14 30.45 -7.52 -10.30
C THR A 14 30.09 -7.25 -8.84
N PHE A 15 31.08 -7.04 -7.97
CA PHE A 15 30.83 -6.68 -6.57
C PHE A 15 30.16 -5.31 -6.42
N ILE A 16 30.55 -4.33 -7.24
CA ILE A 16 29.92 -2.99 -7.22
C ILE A 16 28.45 -3.09 -7.66
N VAL A 17 28.16 -3.82 -8.74
CA VAL A 17 26.78 -4.04 -9.21
C VAL A 17 25.94 -4.75 -8.14
N ALA A 18 26.51 -5.77 -7.49
CA ALA A 18 25.85 -6.46 -6.40
C ALA A 18 25.56 -5.52 -5.22
N GLY A 19 26.54 -4.72 -4.78
CA GLY A 19 26.39 -3.77 -3.69
C GLY A 19 25.29 -2.73 -3.96
N LEU A 20 25.30 -2.11 -5.14
CA LEU A 20 24.27 -1.13 -5.53
C LEU A 20 22.87 -1.77 -5.60
N SER A 21 22.77 -2.99 -6.12
CA SER A 21 21.50 -3.71 -6.22
C SER A 21 20.98 -4.12 -4.83
N LEU A 22 21.84 -4.53 -3.91
CA LEU A 22 21.47 -4.87 -2.54
C LEU A 22 21.01 -3.65 -1.73
N ILE A 23 21.68 -2.50 -1.90
CA ILE A 23 21.23 -1.22 -1.33
C ILE A 23 19.83 -0.87 -1.86
N SER A 24 19.62 -1.06 -3.16
CA SER A 24 18.32 -0.81 -3.81
C SER A 24 17.23 -1.75 -3.30
N ILE A 25 17.55 -3.03 -3.06
CA ILE A 25 16.63 -4.00 -2.42
C ILE A 25 16.23 -3.54 -1.02
N ALA A 26 17.19 -3.06 -0.21
CA ALA A 26 16.90 -2.54 1.13
C ALA A 26 15.99 -1.30 1.07
N MET A 27 16.24 -0.39 0.13
CA MET A 27 15.37 0.78 -0.10
C MET A 27 13.96 0.35 -0.51
N LEU A 28 13.81 -0.62 -1.43
CA LEU A 28 12.51 -1.16 -1.85
C LEU A 28 11.73 -1.79 -0.69
N ALA A 29 12.41 -2.52 0.19
CA ALA A 29 11.77 -3.05 1.40
C ALA A 29 11.30 -1.93 2.35
N MET A 30 12.13 -0.90 2.55
CA MET A 30 11.81 0.23 3.42
C MET A 30 10.63 1.07 2.89
N ILE A 31 10.53 1.27 1.57
CA ILE A 31 9.44 2.02 0.92
C ILE A 31 8.06 1.48 1.30
N TYR A 32 7.95 0.18 1.59
CA TYR A 32 6.67 -0.42 1.96
C TYR A 32 6.10 0.13 3.28
N PHE A 33 6.96 0.62 4.17
CA PHE A 33 6.60 1.01 5.54
C PHE A 33 6.57 2.52 5.76
N VAL A 34 6.95 3.33 4.76
CA VAL A 34 7.04 4.78 4.88
C VAL A 34 6.07 5.49 3.94
N PRO A 35 5.65 6.73 4.23
CA PRO A 35 4.78 7.47 3.34
C PRO A 35 5.52 7.80 2.05
N ILE A 36 4.85 7.61 0.92
CA ILE A 36 5.38 7.87 -0.42
C ILE A 36 5.06 9.30 -0.84
N TRP A 37 3.84 9.72 -0.56
CA TRP A 37 3.28 11.00 -1.00
C TRP A 37 2.33 11.52 0.07
N TRP A 38 2.19 12.83 0.18
CA TRP A 38 1.18 13.42 1.06
C TRP A 38 0.33 14.42 0.30
N VAL A 39 -0.92 14.54 0.72
CA VAL A 39 -1.86 15.55 0.25
C VAL A 39 -2.44 16.27 1.46
N SER A 40 -2.66 17.56 1.32
CA SER A 40 -3.37 18.37 2.31
C SER A 40 -4.38 19.29 1.65
N LEU A 41 -5.52 19.48 2.32
CA LEU A 41 -6.49 20.52 2.03
C LEU A 41 -6.48 21.58 3.12
N THR A 42 -6.39 22.85 2.71
CA THR A 42 -6.54 24.00 3.61
C THR A 42 -7.73 24.85 3.17
N ALA A 43 -8.53 25.33 4.13
CA ALA A 43 -9.65 26.23 3.87
C ALA A 43 -9.96 27.08 5.12
N PRO A 44 -10.72 28.18 4.99
CA PRO A 44 -11.07 29.02 6.14
C PRO A 44 -11.79 28.28 7.28
N ASN A 45 -12.51 27.21 6.96
CA ASN A 45 -13.21 26.36 7.92
C ASN A 45 -12.30 25.38 8.67
N TYR A 46 -11.05 25.22 8.21
CA TYR A 46 -10.03 24.36 8.82
C TYR A 46 -8.91 25.28 9.34
N PRO A 47 -9.09 25.90 10.51
CA PRO A 47 -8.17 26.90 11.03
C PRO A 47 -6.78 26.29 11.32
N PRO A 48 -5.67 27.00 11.04
CA PRO A 48 -4.30 26.51 11.34
C PRO A 48 -4.10 26.15 12.81
N GLU A 49 -4.94 26.68 13.69
CA GLU A 49 -4.97 26.35 15.10
C GLU A 49 -5.31 24.87 15.36
N ALA A 50 -6.27 24.29 14.63
CA ALA A 50 -6.65 22.88 14.77
C ALA A 50 -6.01 22.00 13.69
N PHE A 51 -5.75 22.58 12.52
CA PHE A 51 -5.19 21.91 11.35
C PHE A 51 -3.95 22.68 10.86
N PRO A 52 -2.81 22.62 11.57
CA PRO A 52 -1.61 23.39 11.22
C PRO A 52 -1.10 23.08 9.82
N ASP A 53 -1.22 21.81 9.42
CA ASP A 53 -0.88 21.30 8.10
C ASP A 53 -2.08 21.15 7.18
N GLY A 54 -3.26 21.67 7.55
CA GLY A 54 -4.55 21.36 6.90
C GLY A 54 -5.02 19.93 7.15
N VAL A 55 -6.07 19.52 6.43
CA VAL A 55 -6.56 18.13 6.43
C VAL A 55 -5.57 17.28 5.64
N ARG A 56 -4.60 16.70 6.35
CA ARG A 56 -3.46 16.01 5.74
C ARG A 56 -3.62 14.50 5.77
N ILE A 57 -3.34 13.86 4.64
CA ILE A 57 -3.34 12.41 4.47
C ILE A 57 -2.02 11.95 3.85
N HIS A 58 -1.62 10.72 4.19
CA HIS A 58 -0.37 10.11 3.73
C HIS A 58 -0.68 8.86 2.88
N PHE A 59 -0.15 8.82 1.66
CA PHE A 59 -0.24 7.67 0.77
C PHE A 59 0.95 6.74 1.00
N HIS A 60 0.66 5.48 1.29
CA HIS A 60 1.64 4.40 1.45
C HIS A 60 1.38 3.31 0.39
N MET A 61 2.33 2.38 0.23
CA MET A 61 2.15 1.24 -0.69
C MET A 61 0.93 0.38 -0.35
N ASN A 62 0.57 0.34 0.94
CA ASN A 62 -0.43 -0.56 1.51
C ASN A 62 -1.70 0.14 1.98
N GLY A 63 -1.82 1.47 1.84
CA GLY A 63 -2.91 2.18 2.47
C GLY A 63 -2.86 3.69 2.34
N VAL A 64 -3.89 4.33 2.87
CA VAL A 64 -3.95 5.77 3.08
C VAL A 64 -4.12 5.96 4.58
N PHE A 65 -3.27 6.77 5.18
CA PHE A 65 -3.17 6.91 6.63
C PHE A 65 -3.36 8.36 7.05
N ASN A 66 -3.77 8.53 8.30
CA ASN A 66 -3.94 9.83 8.91
C ASN A 66 -2.60 10.58 8.95
N GLY A 67 -2.60 11.82 8.45
CA GLY A 67 -1.42 12.69 8.44
C GLY A 67 -1.54 13.86 9.40
N CYS A 68 -2.61 13.92 10.20
CA CYS A 68 -2.81 14.92 11.23
C CYS A 68 -2.22 14.47 12.57
N GLU A 69 -1.65 15.42 13.29
CA GLU A 69 -0.97 15.19 14.57
C GLU A 69 -1.83 15.74 15.73
N MET A 70 -1.64 15.20 16.94
CA MET A 70 -2.33 15.71 18.12
C MET A 70 -1.88 17.13 18.45
N VAL A 71 -2.83 18.01 18.76
CA VAL A 71 -2.58 19.41 19.08
C VAL A 71 -2.93 19.67 20.55
N GLU A 72 -1.93 19.74 21.43
CA GLU A 72 -2.15 20.07 22.84
C GLU A 72 -2.44 21.57 23.01
N LYS A 73 -3.64 21.92 23.50
CA LYS A 73 -4.03 23.32 23.79
C LYS A 73 -4.71 23.48 25.15
N ALA A 74 -4.55 24.68 25.73
CA ALA A 74 -5.11 25.03 27.03
C ALA A 74 -6.65 25.15 27.06
N GLU A 75 -7.30 25.30 25.90
CA GLU A 75 -8.76 25.49 25.77
C GLU A 75 -9.48 24.33 25.05
N ILE A 76 -8.74 23.45 24.38
CA ILE A 76 -9.28 22.30 23.63
C ILE A 76 -8.44 21.08 24.01
N GLN A 77 -9.06 20.15 24.73
CA GLN A 77 -8.45 18.89 25.12
C GLN A 77 -8.95 17.83 24.14
N GLU A 78 -8.07 17.39 23.25
CA GLU A 78 -8.35 16.29 22.32
C GLU A 78 -7.63 15.04 22.84
N ASP A 79 -8.41 14.00 23.12
CA ASP A 79 -7.89 12.73 23.67
C ASP A 79 -7.23 11.86 22.57
N GLU A 80 -7.52 12.14 21.29
CA GLU A 80 -6.99 11.45 20.11
C GLU A 80 -6.75 12.42 18.95
N ALA A 81 -5.83 12.10 18.03
CA ALA A 81 -5.57 12.90 16.83
C ALA A 81 -6.80 12.93 15.91
N LEU A 82 -7.11 14.08 15.31
CA LEU A 82 -8.20 14.18 14.34
C LEU A 82 -7.98 13.22 13.17
N ASP A 83 -9.03 12.47 12.81
CA ASP A 83 -9.00 11.60 11.63
C ASP A 83 -9.16 12.42 10.34
N CYS A 84 -8.03 12.87 9.80
CA CYS A 84 -8.02 13.63 8.55
C CYS A 84 -8.35 12.79 7.32
N VAL A 85 -8.34 11.45 7.40
CA VAL A 85 -8.88 10.62 6.33
C VAL A 85 -10.41 10.72 6.32
N HIS A 86 -11.05 10.67 7.49
CA HIS A 86 -12.50 10.87 7.61
C HIS A 86 -12.95 12.25 7.13
N GLU A 87 -12.25 13.31 7.54
CA GLU A 87 -12.56 14.68 7.11
C GLU A 87 -12.41 14.83 5.60
N MET A 88 -11.34 14.27 5.02
CA MET A 88 -11.12 14.30 3.58
C MET A 88 -12.20 13.52 2.82
N ASP A 89 -12.60 12.34 3.29
CA ASP A 89 -13.67 11.55 2.67
C ASP A 89 -15.03 12.23 2.80
N THR A 90 -15.27 12.94 3.91
CA THR A 90 -16.45 13.78 4.11
C THR A 90 -16.48 14.91 3.08
N ILE A 91 -15.37 15.64 2.90
CA ILE A 91 -15.25 16.69 1.86
C ILE A 91 -15.49 16.10 0.46
N ASN A 92 -14.87 14.95 0.16
CA ASN A 92 -15.03 14.26 -1.12
C ASN A 92 -16.50 13.91 -1.38
N HIS A 93 -17.19 13.36 -0.38
CA HIS A 93 -18.61 13.03 -0.48
C HIS A 93 -19.47 14.24 -0.86
N TYR A 94 -19.23 15.41 -0.24
CA TYR A 94 -19.97 16.64 -0.55
C TYR A 94 -19.84 17.08 -2.02
N VAL A 95 -18.70 16.83 -2.67
CA VAL A 95 -18.46 17.19 -4.08
C VAL A 95 -18.72 16.02 -5.05
N GLY A 96 -19.23 14.89 -4.54
CA GLY A 96 -19.50 13.69 -5.33
C GLY A 96 -18.28 12.80 -5.58
N MET A 97 -17.10 13.11 -5.03
CA MET A 97 -15.93 12.24 -5.14
C MET A 97 -16.09 11.02 -4.22
N TYR A 98 -15.69 9.85 -4.71
CA TYR A 98 -15.64 8.62 -3.92
C TYR A 98 -14.61 8.69 -2.78
N PRO A 99 -14.78 7.88 -1.70
CA PRO A 99 -13.81 7.82 -0.62
C PRO A 99 -12.42 7.44 -1.13
N ILE A 100 -11.37 7.99 -0.53
CA ILE A 100 -9.98 7.80 -0.99
C ILE A 100 -9.53 6.35 -0.89
N SER A 101 -10.07 5.60 0.06
CA SER A 101 -9.84 4.16 0.19
C SER A 101 -10.47 3.33 -0.95
N THR A 102 -11.18 3.94 -1.91
CA THR A 102 -11.61 3.28 -3.16
C THR A 102 -10.58 3.43 -4.30
N GLY A 103 -9.57 4.29 -4.13
CA GLY A 103 -8.48 4.45 -5.09
C GLY A 103 -7.45 3.33 -4.97
N GLY A 104 -6.93 2.86 -6.10
CA GLY A 104 -5.88 1.84 -6.17
C GLY A 104 -6.16 0.57 -5.35
N PRO A 105 -7.36 -0.03 -5.38
CA PRO A 105 -7.70 -1.15 -4.50
C PRO A 105 -6.90 -2.41 -4.85
N VAL A 106 -6.59 -2.62 -6.13
CA VAL A 106 -5.80 -3.76 -6.58
C VAL A 106 -4.32 -3.52 -6.28
N GLU A 107 -3.82 -2.32 -6.56
CA GLU A 107 -2.44 -1.91 -6.36
C GLU A 107 -2.06 -2.02 -4.88
N ARG A 108 -2.89 -1.53 -3.97
CA ARG A 108 -2.69 -1.68 -2.52
C ARG A 108 -2.79 -3.14 -2.07
N GLY A 109 -3.80 -3.88 -2.54
CA GLY A 109 -3.99 -5.29 -2.20
C GLY A 109 -2.90 -6.23 -2.72
N TYR A 110 -2.21 -5.86 -3.81
CA TYR A 110 -1.10 -6.61 -4.40
C TYR A 110 0.29 -6.03 -4.07
N SER A 111 0.35 -4.89 -3.39
CA SER A 111 1.57 -4.11 -3.16
C SER A 111 2.75 -4.93 -2.62
N GLN A 112 2.50 -5.78 -1.62
CA GLN A 112 3.54 -6.63 -1.02
C GLN A 112 4.11 -7.66 -2.02
N PHE A 113 3.25 -8.19 -2.91
CA PHE A 113 3.66 -9.13 -3.95
C PHE A 113 4.43 -8.41 -5.05
N LEU A 114 4.01 -7.19 -5.42
CA LEU A 114 4.71 -6.37 -6.42
C LEU A 114 6.12 -6.00 -5.94
N ILE A 115 6.28 -5.56 -4.69
CA ILE A 115 7.61 -5.27 -4.13
C ILE A 115 8.47 -6.54 -4.08
N SER A 116 7.91 -7.66 -3.62
CA SER A 116 8.61 -8.96 -3.59
C SER A 116 9.04 -9.42 -4.98
N PHE A 117 8.19 -9.22 -5.99
CA PHE A 117 8.48 -9.51 -7.39
C PHE A 117 9.68 -8.69 -7.88
N LEU A 118 9.71 -7.38 -7.62
CA LEU A 118 10.84 -6.51 -7.97
C LEU A 118 12.14 -6.93 -7.26
N ILE A 119 12.06 -7.34 -5.99
CA ILE A 119 13.23 -7.85 -5.25
C ILE A 119 13.77 -9.13 -5.90
N ILE A 120 12.92 -10.08 -6.28
CA ILE A 120 13.34 -11.32 -6.96
C ILE A 120 13.97 -10.99 -8.33
N MET A 121 13.44 -10.00 -9.06
CA MET A 121 14.05 -9.53 -10.29
C MET A 121 15.48 -9.01 -10.07
N LEU A 122 15.69 -8.19 -9.03
CA LEU A 122 17.01 -7.66 -8.70
C LEU A 122 17.99 -8.76 -8.26
N ILE A 123 17.54 -9.75 -7.49
CA ILE A 123 18.34 -10.95 -7.18
C ILE A 123 18.77 -11.66 -8.47
N GLY A 124 17.84 -11.80 -9.42
CA GLY A 124 18.13 -12.34 -10.75
C GLY A 124 19.15 -11.50 -11.54
N PHE A 125 19.07 -10.17 -11.47
CA PHE A 125 19.99 -9.25 -12.13
C PHE A 125 21.42 -9.32 -11.58
N ILE A 126 21.57 -9.47 -10.26
CA ILE A 126 22.87 -9.62 -9.59
C ILE A 126 23.63 -10.85 -10.13
N CYS A 127 22.90 -11.93 -10.42
CA CYS A 127 23.48 -13.20 -10.89
C CYS A 127 23.79 -13.22 -12.38
N THR A 128 25.09 -13.32 -12.72
CA THR A 128 25.57 -13.43 -14.10
C THR A 128 25.54 -14.85 -14.67
N LYS A 129 25.57 -15.87 -13.80
CA LYS A 129 25.57 -17.29 -14.22
C LYS A 129 24.13 -17.74 -14.54
N PRO A 130 23.79 -18.10 -15.80
CA PRO A 130 22.41 -18.37 -16.19
C PRO A 130 21.72 -19.48 -15.39
N ARG A 131 22.42 -20.59 -15.11
CA ARG A 131 21.86 -21.71 -14.33
C ARG A 131 21.53 -21.31 -12.90
N VAL A 132 22.43 -20.59 -12.23
CA VAL A 132 22.22 -20.11 -10.85
C VAL A 132 21.12 -19.07 -10.80
N ARG A 133 21.13 -18.10 -11.71
CA ARG A 133 20.08 -17.09 -11.86
C ARG A 133 18.70 -17.74 -12.00
N THR A 134 18.59 -18.71 -12.91
CA THR A 134 17.32 -19.41 -13.17
C THR A 134 16.85 -20.16 -11.93
N ALA A 135 17.74 -20.87 -11.22
CA ALA A 135 17.39 -21.59 -10.00
C ALA A 135 16.89 -20.64 -8.89
N LEU A 136 17.61 -19.52 -8.65
CA LEU A 136 17.22 -18.53 -7.64
C LEU A 136 15.87 -17.88 -7.96
N MET A 137 15.68 -17.46 -9.22
CA MET A 137 14.41 -16.88 -9.65
C MET A 137 13.27 -17.91 -9.60
N ALA A 138 13.52 -19.18 -9.94
CA ALA A 138 12.49 -20.21 -9.88
C ALA A 138 12.02 -20.46 -8.44
N VAL A 139 12.95 -20.55 -7.49
CA VAL A 139 12.62 -20.69 -6.06
C VAL A 139 11.88 -19.45 -5.57
N GLY A 140 12.38 -18.26 -5.87
CA GLY A 140 11.74 -16.99 -5.48
C GLY A 140 10.32 -16.85 -6.01
N PHE A 141 10.12 -17.07 -7.32
CA PHE A 141 8.79 -16.97 -7.94
C PHE A 141 7.85 -18.10 -7.52
N ALA A 142 8.35 -19.32 -7.25
CA ALA A 142 7.51 -20.39 -6.71
C ALA A 142 7.01 -20.02 -5.30
N GLY A 143 7.88 -19.49 -4.44
CA GLY A 143 7.49 -19.00 -3.12
C GLY A 143 6.50 -17.84 -3.20
N LEU A 144 6.78 -16.85 -4.06
CA LEU A 144 5.89 -15.71 -4.29
C LEU A 144 4.52 -16.15 -4.82
N LEU A 145 4.48 -17.07 -5.79
CA LEU A 145 3.23 -17.61 -6.33
C LEU A 145 2.43 -18.36 -5.28
N GLY A 146 3.08 -19.20 -4.47
CA GLY A 146 2.43 -19.92 -3.38
C GLY A 146 1.83 -18.98 -2.34
N TRP A 147 2.60 -17.99 -1.89
CA TRP A 147 2.13 -16.98 -0.94
C TRP A 147 1.00 -16.11 -1.52
N MET A 148 1.15 -15.65 -2.76
CA MET A 148 0.13 -14.86 -3.46
C MET A 148 -1.17 -15.65 -3.64
N TYR A 149 -1.09 -16.92 -4.05
CA TYR A 149 -2.26 -17.79 -4.20
C TYR A 149 -2.96 -18.02 -2.85
N ALA A 150 -2.19 -18.37 -1.81
CA ALA A 150 -2.72 -18.58 -0.47
C ALA A 150 -3.40 -17.32 0.08
N THR A 151 -2.86 -16.13 -0.20
CA THR A 151 -3.41 -14.86 0.26
C THR A 151 -4.68 -14.46 -0.49
N ILE A 152 -4.68 -14.58 -1.83
CA ILE A 152 -5.78 -14.10 -2.67
C ILE A 152 -6.97 -15.07 -2.66
N TYR A 153 -6.71 -16.38 -2.71
CA TYR A 153 -7.76 -17.39 -2.87
C TYR A 153 -7.86 -18.40 -1.71
N GLY A 154 -6.86 -18.45 -0.82
CA GLY A 154 -6.88 -19.37 0.31
C GLY A 154 -7.86 -18.96 1.41
N ASN A 155 -8.29 -19.95 2.19
CA ASN A 155 -9.11 -19.71 3.39
C ASN A 155 -8.33 -18.87 4.41
N ASN A 156 -8.97 -17.84 4.94
CA ASN A 156 -8.36 -16.82 5.80
C ASN A 156 -7.10 -16.18 5.18
N GLY A 157 -6.99 -16.19 3.85
CA GLY A 157 -5.85 -15.65 3.13
C GLY A 157 -5.57 -14.18 3.45
N VAL A 158 -6.58 -13.39 3.84
CA VAL A 158 -6.39 -11.99 4.25
C VAL A 158 -5.43 -11.86 5.45
N ALA A 159 -5.33 -12.86 6.32
CA ALA A 159 -4.36 -12.88 7.42
C ALA A 159 -2.90 -12.95 6.94
N LEU A 160 -2.64 -13.23 5.66
CA LEU A 160 -1.33 -13.22 5.04
C LEU A 160 -0.99 -11.87 4.36
N GLN A 161 -1.89 -10.89 4.41
CA GLN A 161 -1.59 -9.50 4.02
C GLN A 161 -0.70 -8.81 5.05
N SER A 162 -0.16 -7.63 4.74
CA SER A 162 0.62 -6.87 5.71
C SER A 162 -0.25 -6.25 6.81
N ALA A 163 0.33 -5.99 7.98
CA ALA A 163 -0.36 -5.33 9.09
C ALA A 163 -0.95 -3.99 8.65
N GLY A 164 -0.14 -3.12 8.03
CA GLY A 164 -0.63 -1.82 7.56
C GLY A 164 -1.73 -1.91 6.49
N TYR A 165 -1.77 -2.96 5.67
CA TYR A 165 -2.92 -3.16 4.77
C TYR A 165 -4.20 -3.48 5.55
N LEU A 166 -4.12 -4.36 6.57
CA LEU A 166 -5.27 -4.65 7.44
C LEU A 166 -5.72 -3.41 8.21
N THR A 167 -4.77 -2.63 8.76
CA THR A 167 -5.06 -1.35 9.41
C THR A 167 -5.83 -0.43 8.47
N ALA A 168 -5.35 -0.24 7.23
CA ALA A 168 -6.02 0.62 6.27
C ALA A 168 -7.44 0.13 5.92
N LEU A 169 -7.67 -1.19 5.84
CA LEU A 169 -9.00 -1.74 5.62
C LEU A 169 -9.93 -1.50 6.82
N VAL A 170 -9.44 -1.79 8.03
CA VAL A 170 -10.20 -1.62 9.27
C VAL A 170 -10.55 -0.15 9.47
N THR A 171 -9.57 0.75 9.46
CA THR A 171 -9.78 2.19 9.67
C THR A 171 -10.79 2.78 8.68
N ALA A 172 -10.77 2.36 7.41
CA ALA A 172 -11.74 2.82 6.42
C ALA A 172 -13.20 2.39 6.72
N LEU A 173 -13.39 1.30 7.47
CA LEU A 173 -14.70 0.81 7.92
C LEU A 173 -15.08 1.32 9.32
N ASP A 174 -14.10 1.45 10.21
CA ASP A 174 -14.27 1.74 11.64
C ASP A 174 -14.78 3.16 11.93
N GLN A 175 -14.72 4.03 10.93
CA GLN A 175 -15.37 5.34 10.98
C GLN A 175 -16.91 5.25 11.13
N ASP A 176 -17.54 4.08 11.06
CA ASP A 176 -18.96 3.86 11.44
C ASP A 176 -19.13 3.59 12.95
N THR A 177 -18.06 3.21 13.64
CA THR A 177 -18.09 2.63 15.00
C THR A 177 -17.70 3.61 16.10
N SER A 178 -17.29 4.84 15.76
CA SER A 178 -17.05 5.92 16.73
C SER A 178 -18.32 6.37 17.49
N LYS A 179 -19.48 5.73 17.24
CA LYS A 179 -20.69 5.80 18.08
C LYS A 179 -21.11 4.49 18.75
N GLU A 180 -20.46 3.36 18.49
CA GLU A 180 -20.88 2.03 19.02
C GLU A 180 -19.72 1.09 19.42
N ILE A 181 -18.49 1.56 19.60
CA ILE A 181 -17.48 0.78 20.35
C ILE A 181 -17.62 1.13 21.83
N GLU A 182 -18.57 0.46 22.50
CA GLU A 182 -18.25 0.00 23.85
C GLU A 182 -16.95 -0.79 23.72
N VAL A 183 -15.89 -0.23 24.29
CA VAL A 183 -14.58 -0.84 24.51
C VAL A 183 -14.74 -2.35 24.56
N SER A 184 -14.09 -3.05 23.62
CA SER A 184 -14.09 -4.53 23.53
C SER A 184 -14.14 -5.12 24.94
N PRO A 185 -15.03 -6.07 25.26
CA PRO A 185 -15.10 -6.65 26.59
C PRO A 185 -13.73 -7.13 27.09
N ALA A 186 -12.84 -7.52 26.19
CA ALA A 186 -11.45 -7.85 26.51
C ALA A 186 -10.62 -6.62 26.92
N GLN A 187 -10.73 -5.50 26.19
CA GLN A 187 -10.03 -4.25 26.52
C GLN A 187 -10.59 -3.62 27.81
N ALA A 188 -11.92 -3.62 27.99
CA ALA A 188 -12.56 -3.15 29.22
C ALA A 188 -12.19 -4.04 30.43
N LEU A 189 -11.99 -5.35 30.21
CA LEU A 189 -11.48 -6.26 31.24
C LEU A 189 -10.01 -5.97 31.56
N ILE A 190 -9.18 -5.71 30.54
CA ILE A 190 -7.76 -5.35 30.71
C ILE A 190 -7.63 -4.04 31.49
N ASP A 191 -8.39 -3.01 31.12
CA ASP A 191 -8.37 -1.71 31.79
C ASP A 191 -8.85 -1.81 33.24
N ARG A 192 -9.89 -2.63 33.50
CA ARG A 192 -10.41 -2.88 34.85
C ARG A 192 -9.45 -3.72 35.69
N MET A 193 -8.74 -4.66 35.07
CA MET A 193 -7.68 -5.44 35.71
C MET A 193 -6.50 -4.55 36.08
N GLN A 194 -6.04 -3.70 35.16
CA GLN A 194 -4.98 -2.72 35.40
C GLN A 194 -5.36 -1.71 36.48
N GLN A 195 -6.59 -1.19 36.48
CA GLN A 195 -7.10 -0.32 37.55
C GLN A 195 -7.15 -1.02 38.91
N SER A 196 -7.56 -2.30 38.96
CA SER A 196 -7.58 -3.07 40.22
C SER A 196 -6.17 -3.41 40.74
N LEU A 197 -5.20 -3.59 39.84
CA LEU A 197 -3.79 -3.81 40.17
C LEU A 197 -3.14 -2.52 40.68
N ALA A 198 -3.42 -1.37 40.04
CA ALA A 198 -2.96 -0.06 40.49
C ALA A 198 -3.55 0.32 41.86
N ALA A 199 -4.82 0.01 42.12
CA ALA A 199 -5.45 0.20 43.42
C ALA A 199 -4.87 -0.71 44.53
N SER A 200 -4.18 -1.79 44.15
CA SER A 200 -3.54 -2.73 45.09
C SER A 200 -2.09 -2.37 45.40
N GLY A 201 -1.58 -1.24 44.91
CA GLY A 201 -0.23 -0.74 45.23
C GLY A 201 0.91 -1.59 44.65
N VAL A 202 0.63 -2.35 43.60
CA VAL A 202 1.65 -3.08 42.83
C VAL A 202 2.12 -2.17 41.71
N ASP A 203 3.41 -1.81 41.71
CA ASP A 203 4.04 -1.08 40.60
C ASP A 203 3.88 -1.91 39.32
N VAL A 204 3.04 -1.43 38.42
CA VAL A 204 2.92 -1.98 37.07
C VAL A 204 4.08 -1.40 36.28
N ASP A 205 5.10 -2.23 36.06
CA ASP A 205 6.23 -1.91 35.20
C ASP A 205 5.70 -1.51 33.80
N GLU A 206 5.81 -0.23 33.43
CA GLU A 206 5.37 0.34 32.14
C GLU A 206 6.14 -0.25 30.94
N THR A 207 7.07 -1.18 31.15
CA THR A 207 7.79 -1.86 30.08
C THR A 207 6.98 -2.96 29.37
N ALA A 208 5.72 -3.20 29.76
CA ALA A 208 4.82 -4.16 29.13
C ALA A 208 3.79 -3.53 28.15
N SER A 209 4.26 -2.75 27.18
CA SER A 209 3.52 -2.51 25.93
C SER A 209 4.45 -2.72 24.73
N LYS A 210 4.84 -3.97 24.54
CA LYS A 210 5.15 -4.50 23.21
C LYS A 210 4.03 -5.47 22.90
N THR A 211 2.88 -4.94 22.51
CA THR A 211 1.87 -5.75 21.84
C THR A 211 2.57 -6.40 20.65
N ASP A 212 2.58 -7.74 20.61
CA ASP A 212 3.20 -8.47 19.51
C ASP A 212 2.48 -8.06 18.21
N GLU A 213 3.22 -7.65 17.17
CA GLU A 213 2.65 -7.26 15.87
C GLU A 213 1.75 -8.37 15.32
N SER A 214 2.07 -9.63 15.64
CA SER A 214 1.21 -10.78 15.33
C SER A 214 -0.15 -10.72 16.01
N SER A 215 -0.22 -10.24 17.26
CA SER A 215 -1.44 -10.11 18.05
C SER A 215 -2.35 -8.98 17.54
N GLU A 216 -1.77 -7.85 17.13
CA GLU A 216 -2.54 -6.73 16.56
C GLU A 216 -3.16 -7.12 15.21
N LYS A 217 -2.40 -7.84 14.39
CA LYS A 217 -2.87 -8.33 13.10
C LYS A 217 -4.02 -9.33 13.24
N GLU A 218 -3.95 -10.22 14.24
CA GLU A 218 -5.01 -11.17 14.55
C GLU A 218 -6.28 -10.46 15.03
N LEU A 219 -6.13 -9.39 15.83
CA LEU A 219 -7.25 -8.54 16.24
C LEU A 219 -7.93 -7.87 15.04
N MET A 220 -7.16 -7.24 14.14
CA MET A 220 -7.68 -6.59 12.93
C MET A 220 -8.38 -7.60 12.00
N PHE A 221 -7.82 -8.81 11.86
CA PHE A 221 -8.47 -9.90 11.15
C PHE A 221 -9.82 -10.26 11.76
N GLY A 222 -9.87 -10.39 13.10
CA GLY A 222 -11.11 -10.63 13.84
C GLY A 222 -12.15 -9.55 13.60
N GLN A 223 -11.75 -8.27 13.66
CA GLN A 223 -12.63 -7.12 13.38
C GLN A 223 -13.20 -7.16 11.97
N LEU A 224 -12.37 -7.41 10.95
CA LEU A 224 -12.83 -7.53 9.56
C LEU A 224 -13.86 -8.66 9.39
N LYS A 225 -13.62 -9.81 10.02
CA LYS A 225 -14.55 -10.93 10.01
C LYS A 225 -15.88 -10.56 10.67
N THR A 226 -15.85 -9.96 11.86
CA THR A 226 -17.06 -9.53 12.58
C THR A 226 -17.85 -8.50 11.78
N ASN A 227 -17.18 -7.52 11.17
CA ASN A 227 -17.81 -6.51 10.33
C ASN A 227 -18.47 -7.14 9.09
N PHE A 228 -17.80 -8.12 8.48
CA PHE A 228 -18.36 -8.88 7.36
C PHE A 228 -19.61 -9.66 7.78
N GLU A 229 -19.53 -10.49 8.82
CA GLU A 229 -20.63 -11.33 9.26
C GLU A 229 -21.85 -10.48 9.67
N THR A 230 -21.60 -9.35 10.35
CA THR A 230 -22.65 -8.39 10.72
C THR A 230 -23.31 -7.77 9.48
N ASP A 231 -22.54 -7.38 8.46
CA ASP A 231 -23.08 -6.85 7.21
C ASP A 231 -23.90 -7.88 6.44
N ILE A 232 -23.39 -9.11 6.30
CA ILE A 232 -24.10 -10.19 5.60
C ILE A 232 -25.39 -10.56 6.35
N ALA A 233 -25.37 -10.61 7.68
CA ALA A 233 -26.57 -10.84 8.48
C ALA A 233 -27.64 -9.76 8.26
N LYS A 234 -27.22 -8.49 8.17
CA LYS A 234 -28.13 -7.36 7.86
C LYS A 234 -28.71 -7.44 6.43
N ARG A 235 -27.91 -7.89 5.46
CA ARG A 235 -28.33 -7.99 4.03
C ARG A 235 -29.10 -9.25 3.70
N GLY A 236 -28.95 -10.31 4.48
CA GLY A 236 -29.64 -11.60 4.28
C GLY A 236 -29.15 -12.39 3.05
N THR A 237 -27.92 -12.17 2.58
CA THR A 237 -27.39 -12.78 1.34
C THR A 237 -26.88 -14.22 1.50
N GLY A 238 -26.75 -14.72 2.73
CA GLY A 238 -26.30 -16.09 3.01
C GLY A 238 -24.85 -16.38 2.62
N GLU A 239 -24.04 -15.37 2.34
CA GLU A 239 -22.63 -15.53 2.00
C GLU A 239 -21.79 -15.86 3.25
N GLU A 240 -21.09 -16.98 3.23
CA GLU A 240 -20.24 -17.39 4.36
C GLU A 240 -18.84 -16.76 4.27
N TRP A 241 -18.24 -16.48 5.42
CA TRP A 241 -16.85 -16.03 5.51
C TRP A 241 -15.89 -17.14 5.09
N ASN A 242 -15.15 -16.93 4.01
CA ASN A 242 -13.97 -17.71 3.67
C ASN A 242 -12.66 -16.98 4.01
N GLY A 243 -12.70 -15.66 4.19
CA GLY A 243 -11.56 -14.85 4.61
C GLY A 243 -10.42 -14.73 3.60
N SER A 244 -10.64 -15.13 2.35
CA SER A 244 -9.70 -14.87 1.25
C SER A 244 -9.57 -13.38 1.01
N SER A 245 -8.39 -12.90 0.58
CA SER A 245 -8.26 -11.48 0.25
C SER A 245 -9.18 -11.08 -0.91
N PHE A 246 -9.51 -12.00 -1.82
CA PHE A 246 -10.50 -11.74 -2.88
C PHE A 246 -11.88 -11.40 -2.30
N GLN A 247 -12.37 -12.18 -1.34
CA GLN A 247 -13.64 -11.90 -0.66
C GLN A 247 -13.57 -10.55 0.05
N VAL A 248 -12.54 -10.36 0.88
CA VAL A 248 -12.43 -9.14 1.71
C VAL A 248 -12.29 -7.89 0.85
N ILE A 249 -11.43 -7.88 -0.18
CA ILE A 249 -11.26 -6.72 -1.07
C ILE A 249 -12.58 -6.36 -1.77
N SER A 250 -13.29 -7.37 -2.30
CA SER A 250 -14.52 -7.10 -3.04
C SER A 250 -15.66 -6.63 -2.12
N TRP A 251 -15.78 -7.22 -0.93
CA TRP A 251 -16.74 -6.80 0.09
C TRP A 251 -16.41 -5.40 0.62
N HIS A 252 -15.17 -5.16 1.02
CA HIS A 252 -14.70 -3.88 1.54
C HIS A 252 -14.92 -2.75 0.54
N TYR A 253 -14.60 -2.98 -0.73
CA TYR A 253 -14.84 -2.01 -1.79
C TYR A 253 -16.33 -1.69 -1.97
N THR A 254 -17.18 -2.72 -1.94
CA THR A 254 -18.65 -2.54 -1.99
C THR A 254 -19.14 -1.70 -0.82
N LYS A 255 -18.65 -2.00 0.39
CA LYS A 255 -19.03 -1.29 1.62
C LYS A 255 -18.59 0.15 1.60
N THR A 256 -17.35 0.40 1.23
CA THR A 256 -16.75 1.74 1.18
C THR A 256 -17.47 2.62 0.16
N LEU A 257 -17.73 2.13 -1.05
CA LEU A 257 -18.49 2.89 -2.05
C LEU A 257 -19.92 3.18 -1.57
N GLY A 258 -20.59 2.19 -0.99
CA GLY A 258 -21.98 2.29 -0.54
C GLY A 258 -22.17 3.14 0.72
N ARG A 259 -21.08 3.47 1.43
CA ARG A 259 -21.11 4.18 2.70
C ARG A 259 -21.61 5.62 2.55
N TYR A 260 -21.05 6.32 1.59
CA TYR A 260 -21.40 7.71 1.28
C TYR A 260 -22.42 7.80 0.14
N PHE A 261 -22.40 6.83 -0.77
CA PHE A 261 -23.23 6.80 -1.96
C PHE A 261 -23.99 5.49 -2.05
N ASN A 262 -25.17 5.41 -1.45
CA ASN A 262 -26.00 4.20 -1.51
C ASN A 262 -26.68 4.03 -2.89
N ASN A 263 -25.89 3.74 -3.92
CA ASN A 263 -26.33 3.52 -5.31
C ASN A 263 -25.87 2.16 -5.85
N PRO A 264 -26.65 1.08 -5.61
CA PRO A 264 -26.28 -0.27 -6.06
C PRO A 264 -26.12 -0.41 -7.58
N GLU A 265 -26.84 0.38 -8.38
CA GLU A 265 -26.79 0.30 -9.85
C GLU A 265 -25.41 0.69 -10.40
N GLU A 266 -24.75 1.63 -9.73
CA GLU A 266 -23.41 2.08 -10.08
C GLU A 266 -22.31 1.26 -9.38
N ILE A 267 -22.54 0.86 -8.13
CA ILE A 267 -21.56 0.11 -7.33
C ILE A 267 -21.36 -1.31 -7.87
N THR A 268 -22.44 -2.02 -8.18
CA THR A 268 -22.38 -3.42 -8.63
C THR A 268 -21.45 -3.63 -9.84
N PRO A 269 -21.54 -2.85 -10.93
CA PRO A 269 -20.61 -2.99 -12.05
C PRO A 269 -19.17 -2.58 -11.69
N MET A 270 -18.96 -1.62 -10.78
CA MET A 270 -17.61 -1.27 -10.30
C MET A 270 -16.96 -2.44 -9.54
N VAL A 271 -17.71 -3.09 -8.65
CA VAL A 271 -17.25 -4.28 -7.92
C VAL A 271 -16.99 -5.44 -8.87
N GLY A 272 -17.82 -5.62 -9.89
CA GLY A 272 -17.59 -6.61 -10.96
C GLY A 272 -16.27 -6.39 -11.70
N LYS A 273 -15.98 -5.13 -12.08
CA LYS A 273 -14.69 -4.74 -12.68
C LYS A 273 -13.52 -4.98 -11.73
N LEU A 274 -13.67 -4.67 -10.45
CA LEU A 274 -12.65 -4.95 -9.43
C LEU A 274 -12.34 -6.44 -9.32
N LYS A 275 -13.37 -7.30 -9.23
CA LYS A 275 -13.18 -8.76 -9.19
C LYS A 275 -12.42 -9.26 -10.41
N LEU A 276 -12.79 -8.79 -11.61
CA LEU A 276 -12.06 -9.11 -12.85
C LEU A 276 -10.62 -8.60 -12.82
N ALA A 277 -10.39 -7.39 -12.31
CA ALA A 277 -9.06 -6.79 -12.22
C ALA A 277 -8.15 -7.58 -11.25
N VAL A 278 -8.66 -8.02 -10.09
CA VAL A 278 -7.92 -8.86 -9.15
C VAL A 278 -7.46 -10.17 -9.82
N HIS A 279 -8.37 -10.86 -10.52
CA HIS A 279 -7.99 -12.07 -11.28
C HIS A 279 -7.01 -11.75 -12.42
N GLY A 280 -7.24 -10.66 -13.15
CA GLY A 280 -6.41 -10.22 -14.26
C GLY A 280 -4.98 -9.94 -13.82
N VAL A 281 -4.79 -9.17 -12.75
CA VAL A 281 -3.46 -8.88 -12.18
C VAL A 281 -2.78 -10.16 -11.70
N PHE A 282 -3.50 -11.07 -11.04
CA PHE A 282 -2.94 -12.37 -10.67
C PHE A 282 -2.37 -13.11 -11.89
N VAL A 283 -3.18 -13.27 -12.96
CA VAL A 283 -2.77 -13.97 -14.19
C VAL A 283 -1.61 -13.26 -14.89
N VAL A 284 -1.63 -11.92 -14.96
CA VAL A 284 -0.55 -11.13 -15.55
C VAL A 284 0.76 -11.34 -14.78
N LEU A 285 0.72 -11.34 -13.45
CA LEU A 285 1.91 -11.60 -12.62
C LEU A 285 2.45 -13.01 -12.83
N VAL A 286 1.59 -14.03 -12.88
CA VAL A 286 2.02 -15.40 -13.21
C VAL A 286 2.65 -15.46 -14.60
N GLY A 287 2.03 -14.85 -15.60
CA GLY A 287 2.58 -14.76 -16.95
C GLY A 287 3.94 -14.07 -16.99
N ALA A 288 4.11 -12.96 -16.25
CA ALA A 288 5.38 -12.25 -16.13
C ALA A 288 6.46 -13.11 -15.47
N MET A 289 6.14 -13.83 -14.39
CA MET A 289 7.06 -14.77 -13.74
C MET A 289 7.53 -15.85 -14.73
N LEU A 290 6.61 -16.48 -15.45
CA LEU A 290 6.92 -17.51 -16.44
C LEU A 290 7.79 -16.97 -17.59
N LEU A 291 7.47 -15.78 -18.10
CA LEU A 291 8.24 -15.10 -19.14
C LEU A 291 9.67 -14.81 -18.69
N LEU A 292 9.85 -14.28 -17.47
CA LEU A 292 11.16 -13.98 -16.92
C LEU A 292 11.97 -15.26 -16.63
N LEU A 293 11.33 -16.34 -16.17
CA LEU A 293 11.99 -17.65 -16.00
C LEU A 293 12.43 -18.24 -17.33
N TRP A 294 11.58 -18.18 -18.35
CA TRP A 294 11.94 -18.61 -19.70
C TRP A 294 13.11 -17.80 -20.25
N GLY A 295 13.07 -16.47 -20.08
CA GLY A 295 14.18 -15.58 -20.45
C GLY A 295 15.47 -15.87 -19.71
N ALA A 296 15.39 -16.16 -18.41
CA ALA A 296 16.54 -16.54 -17.60
C ALA A 296 17.14 -17.89 -18.04
N ALA A 297 16.30 -18.89 -18.31
CA ALA A 297 16.71 -20.23 -18.72
C ALA A 297 17.33 -20.26 -20.13
N LYS A 298 16.76 -19.50 -21.06
CA LYS A 298 17.27 -19.36 -22.44
C LYS A 298 18.34 -18.29 -22.60
N ASN A 299 18.67 -17.57 -21.52
CA ASN A 299 19.63 -16.47 -21.49
C ASN A 299 19.36 -15.37 -22.53
N ILE A 300 18.10 -14.97 -22.65
CA ILE A 300 17.65 -13.96 -23.61
C ILE A 300 18.04 -12.57 -23.12
N LYS A 301 18.92 -11.88 -23.86
CA LYS A 301 19.48 -10.56 -23.51
C LYS A 301 18.41 -9.51 -23.13
N PRO A 302 17.34 -9.26 -23.92
CA PRO A 302 16.34 -8.25 -23.55
C PRO A 302 15.60 -8.60 -22.24
N LEU A 303 15.26 -9.87 -22.02
CA LEU A 303 14.58 -10.30 -20.78
C LEU A 303 15.49 -10.21 -19.56
N TYR A 304 16.80 -10.36 -19.71
CA TYR A 304 17.75 -10.07 -18.64
C TYR A 304 17.75 -8.59 -18.26
N TRP A 305 17.70 -7.68 -19.24
CA TRP A 305 17.67 -6.24 -18.96
C TRP A 305 16.35 -5.77 -18.34
N LEU A 306 15.23 -6.47 -18.59
CA LEU A 306 13.98 -6.21 -17.88
C LEU A 306 14.10 -6.36 -16.36
N LEU A 307 14.99 -7.24 -15.88
CA LEU A 307 15.21 -7.49 -14.45
C LEU A 307 15.67 -6.24 -13.68
N VAL A 308 16.29 -5.28 -14.37
CA VAL A 308 16.71 -4.00 -13.77
C VAL A 308 15.91 -2.82 -14.31
N ALA A 309 15.48 -2.85 -15.58
CA ALA A 309 14.74 -1.75 -16.20
C ALA A 309 13.37 -1.50 -15.54
N VAL A 310 12.65 -2.57 -15.16
CA VAL A 310 11.35 -2.43 -14.50
C VAL A 310 11.49 -1.79 -13.10
N PRO A 311 12.38 -2.27 -12.21
CA PRO A 311 12.67 -1.56 -10.96
C PRO A 311 13.15 -0.11 -11.13
N ILE A 312 13.97 0.19 -12.15
CA ILE A 312 14.39 1.58 -12.46
C ILE A 312 13.17 2.46 -12.77
N ALA A 313 12.16 1.92 -13.47
CA ALA A 313 10.97 2.66 -13.87
C ALA A 313 9.92 2.82 -12.75
N LEU A 314 10.12 2.23 -11.56
CA LEU A 314 9.19 2.30 -10.43
C LEU A 314 8.68 3.72 -10.09
N PRO A 315 9.52 4.76 -9.93
CA PRO A 315 9.02 6.11 -9.63
C PRO A 315 8.13 6.68 -10.75
N ILE A 316 8.38 6.31 -12.00
CA ILE A 316 7.55 6.74 -13.13
C ILE A 316 6.19 6.03 -13.08
N PHE A 317 6.18 4.71 -12.86
CA PHE A 317 4.95 3.94 -12.73
C PHE A 317 4.10 4.45 -11.56
N PHE A 318 4.71 4.78 -10.43
CA PHE A 318 4.01 5.38 -9.29
C PHE A 318 3.31 6.68 -9.66
N ILE A 319 3.99 7.63 -10.33
CA ILE A 319 3.38 8.91 -10.72
C ILE A 319 2.24 8.70 -11.72
N ILE A 320 2.40 7.78 -12.67
CA ILE A 320 1.35 7.46 -13.65
C ILE A 320 0.12 6.91 -12.95
N ASP A 321 0.30 5.92 -12.07
CA ASP A 321 -0.79 5.28 -11.33
C ASP A 321 -1.50 6.28 -10.40
N TYR A 322 -0.73 7.01 -9.60
CA TYR A 322 -1.23 8.06 -8.72
C TYR A 322 -2.04 9.12 -9.49
N ALA A 323 -1.50 9.64 -10.59
CA ALA A 323 -2.21 10.62 -11.41
C ALA A 323 -3.46 10.01 -12.07
N ALA A 324 -3.41 8.75 -12.53
CA ALA A 324 -4.57 8.09 -13.13
C ALA A 324 -5.72 7.95 -12.13
N TRP A 325 -5.43 7.61 -10.87
CA TRP A 325 -6.45 7.55 -9.81
C TRP A 325 -7.01 8.92 -9.47
N LEU A 326 -6.17 9.95 -9.33
CA LEU A 326 -6.66 11.31 -9.12
C LEU A 326 -7.56 11.77 -10.27
N TRP A 327 -7.15 11.49 -11.51
CA TRP A 327 -7.97 11.79 -12.69
C TRP A 327 -9.31 11.06 -12.61
N TRP A 328 -9.30 9.78 -12.26
CA TRP A 328 -10.51 8.98 -12.11
C TRP A 328 -11.46 9.59 -11.08
N PHE A 329 -10.97 9.97 -9.90
CA PHE A 329 -11.79 10.60 -8.87
C PHE A 329 -12.44 11.90 -9.34
N GLY A 330 -11.69 12.77 -10.02
CA GLY A 330 -12.20 14.06 -10.49
C GLY A 330 -13.07 13.99 -11.75
N HIS A 331 -13.16 12.85 -12.43
CA HIS A 331 -13.96 12.65 -13.65
C HIS A 331 -15.09 11.62 -13.51
N ASN A 332 -15.12 10.86 -12.41
CA ASN A 332 -16.14 9.86 -12.12
C ASN A 332 -16.82 10.22 -10.79
N MET A 333 -17.29 11.46 -10.69
CA MET A 333 -18.01 11.95 -9.52
C MET A 333 -19.46 11.49 -9.54
N ASN A 334 -19.97 11.14 -8.37
CA ASN A 334 -21.33 10.71 -8.13
C ASN A 334 -22.31 11.89 -8.15
N GLU A 335 -23.47 11.70 -8.77
CA GLU A 335 -24.53 12.71 -8.83
C GLU A 335 -25.20 12.99 -7.48
N MET A 336 -25.06 12.10 -6.49
CA MET A 336 -25.58 12.29 -5.14
C MET A 336 -24.74 13.25 -4.27
N GLY A 337 -23.64 13.79 -4.80
CA GLY A 337 -22.87 14.84 -4.11
C GLY A 337 -23.73 16.09 -3.88
N ALA A 338 -23.61 16.70 -2.70
CA ALA A 338 -24.38 17.91 -2.36
C ALA A 338 -24.06 19.11 -3.28
N PHE A 339 -22.83 19.16 -3.80
CA PHE A 339 -22.36 20.19 -4.72
C PHE A 339 -21.86 19.56 -6.02
N THR A 340 -22.47 19.94 -7.14
CA THR A 340 -21.98 19.53 -8.45
C THR A 340 -20.79 20.39 -8.86
N VAL A 341 -19.62 19.77 -8.97
CA VAL A 341 -18.40 20.41 -9.51
C VAL A 341 -18.16 19.93 -10.94
N LYS A 342 -17.63 20.80 -11.80
CA LYS A 342 -17.20 20.37 -13.14
C LYS A 342 -16.06 19.36 -13.01
N PRO A 343 -15.97 18.37 -13.92
CA PRO A 343 -14.83 17.46 -13.94
C PRO A 343 -13.50 18.22 -13.90
N PHE A 344 -12.60 17.77 -13.02
CA PHE A 344 -11.32 18.43 -12.79
C PHE A 344 -10.24 17.39 -12.49
N MET A 345 -8.99 17.83 -12.51
CA MET A 345 -7.87 17.01 -12.08
C MET A 345 -7.46 17.44 -10.68
N PRO A 346 -7.62 16.60 -9.65
CA PRO A 346 -7.02 16.87 -8.34
C PRO A 346 -5.51 17.11 -8.48
N THR A 347 -4.95 17.94 -7.61
CA THR A 347 -3.55 18.36 -7.71
C THR A 347 -2.60 17.18 -7.58
N VAL A 348 -1.94 16.83 -8.68
CA VAL A 348 -0.93 15.76 -8.71
C VAL A 348 0.35 16.21 -8.02
N PHE A 349 0.80 17.43 -8.26
CA PHE A 349 2.02 17.98 -7.68
C PHE A 349 1.92 19.48 -7.53
N GLY A 350 2.41 19.99 -6.40
CA GLY A 350 2.48 21.41 -6.10
C GLY A 350 1.22 21.93 -5.43
N GLN A 351 0.79 23.10 -5.89
CA GLN A 351 -0.25 23.92 -5.29
C GLN A 351 -1.44 24.03 -6.25
N GLY A 352 -2.64 23.83 -5.74
CA GLY A 352 -3.86 23.98 -6.53
C GLY A 352 -5.00 24.56 -5.70
N LYS A 353 -6.17 24.64 -6.34
CA LYS A 353 -7.40 25.08 -5.70
C LYS A 353 -8.57 24.32 -6.27
N VAL A 354 -9.41 23.78 -5.40
CA VAL A 354 -10.66 23.10 -5.73
C VAL A 354 -11.76 23.74 -4.88
N ALA A 355 -12.70 24.41 -5.55
CA ALA A 355 -13.69 25.26 -4.87
C ALA A 355 -13.03 26.26 -3.89
N GLN A 356 -13.31 26.17 -2.60
CA GLN A 356 -12.71 27.03 -1.56
C GLN A 356 -11.48 26.41 -0.88
N PHE A 357 -11.11 25.18 -1.24
CA PHE A 357 -9.97 24.48 -0.69
C PHE A 357 -8.72 24.78 -1.50
N ALA A 358 -7.66 25.24 -0.84
CA ALA A 358 -6.31 25.17 -1.39
C ALA A 358 -5.78 23.74 -1.20
N THR A 359 -5.15 23.22 -2.24
CA THR A 359 -4.69 21.83 -2.29
C THR A 359 -3.18 21.79 -2.39
N HIS A 360 -2.57 20.95 -1.58
CA HIS A 360 -1.13 20.76 -1.49
C HIS A 360 -0.81 19.29 -1.76
N SER A 361 0.10 19.01 -2.68
CA SER A 361 0.44 17.63 -3.05
C SER A 361 1.93 17.50 -3.36
N TYR A 362 2.65 16.72 -2.57
CA TYR A 362 4.11 16.64 -2.68
C TYR A 362 4.67 15.25 -2.36
N PRO A 363 5.83 14.91 -2.95
CA PRO A 363 6.56 13.70 -2.60
C PRO A 363 6.96 13.70 -1.14
N TYR A 364 7.03 12.49 -0.57
CA TYR A 364 7.57 12.24 0.76
C TYR A 364 8.77 11.29 0.71
N ILE A 365 9.21 10.83 1.88
CA ILE A 365 10.43 10.02 2.05
C ILE A 365 10.41 8.77 1.15
N GLY A 366 9.28 8.07 1.06
CA GLY A 366 9.13 6.88 0.23
C GLY A 366 9.36 7.15 -1.26
N PHE A 367 8.85 8.25 -1.81
CA PHE A 367 9.14 8.63 -3.19
C PHE A 367 10.61 9.01 -3.39
N GLY A 368 11.22 9.70 -2.42
CA GLY A 368 12.65 9.99 -2.41
C GLY A 368 13.50 8.70 -2.48
N LEU A 369 13.15 7.69 -1.68
CA LEU A 369 13.78 6.37 -1.71
C LEU A 369 13.58 5.66 -3.06
N MET A 370 12.40 5.79 -3.69
CA MET A 370 12.16 5.21 -5.03
C MET A 370 13.09 5.83 -6.07
N VAL A 371 13.26 7.15 -6.05
CA VAL A 371 14.16 7.87 -6.96
C VAL A 371 15.62 7.48 -6.71
N LEU A 372 16.05 7.43 -5.45
CA LEU A 372 17.42 7.02 -5.10
C LEU A 372 17.72 5.57 -5.53
N SER A 373 16.77 4.66 -5.32
CA SER A 373 16.85 3.27 -5.79
C SER A 373 16.97 3.21 -7.32
N SER A 374 16.13 3.96 -8.04
CA SER A 374 16.18 4.06 -9.50
C SER A 374 17.55 4.54 -10.01
N LEU A 375 18.12 5.58 -9.40
CA LEU A 375 19.45 6.09 -9.75
C LEU A 375 20.57 5.08 -9.47
N ALA A 376 20.55 4.44 -8.30
CA ALA A 376 21.54 3.41 -7.93
C ALA A 376 21.49 2.22 -8.91
N LEU A 377 20.30 1.77 -9.28
CA LEU A 377 20.10 0.71 -10.25
C LEU A 377 20.51 1.12 -11.68
N ALA A 378 20.27 2.36 -12.08
CA ALA A 378 20.74 2.88 -13.37
C ALA A 378 22.27 2.84 -13.46
N ILE A 379 22.96 3.25 -12.40
CA ILE A 379 24.43 3.14 -12.31
C ILE A 379 24.86 1.66 -12.38
N ALA A 380 24.21 0.79 -11.62
CA ALA A 380 24.49 -0.65 -11.64
C ALA A 380 24.28 -1.27 -13.04
N ALA A 381 23.23 -0.86 -13.75
CA ALA A 381 22.93 -1.28 -15.12
C ALA A 381 24.01 -0.82 -16.11
N LEU A 382 24.48 0.43 -16.00
CA LEU A 382 25.55 0.96 -16.86
C LEU A 382 26.88 0.22 -16.63
N ILE A 383 27.24 -0.05 -15.38
CA ILE A 383 28.45 -0.82 -15.04
C ILE A 383 28.34 -2.24 -15.60
N ARG A 384 27.18 -2.91 -15.42
CA ARG A 384 26.95 -4.24 -15.98
C ARG A 384 27.03 -4.25 -17.50
N ARG A 385 26.51 -3.21 -18.17
CA ARG A 385 26.57 -3.08 -19.62
C ARG A 385 28.00 -2.95 -20.12
N LYS A 386 28.82 -2.16 -19.42
CA LYS A 386 30.25 -2.02 -19.72
C LYS A 386 30.97 -3.36 -19.53
N GLN A 387 30.71 -4.06 -18.42
CA GLN A 387 31.30 -5.37 -18.14
C GLN A 387 31.03 -6.39 -19.25
N PHE A 388 29.78 -6.48 -19.74
CA PHE A 388 29.45 -7.40 -20.84
C PHE A 388 30.10 -7.02 -22.17
N ARG A 389 30.29 -5.72 -22.45
CA ARG A 389 30.99 -5.26 -23.66
C ARG A 389 32.50 -5.49 -23.63
N GLU A 390 33.11 -5.52 -22.44
CA GLU A 390 34.55 -5.76 -22.25
C GLU A 390 34.90 -7.26 -22.19
N GLY A 391 33.89 -8.12 -22.02
CA GLY A 391 34.03 -9.58 -21.99
C GLY A 391 33.51 -10.32 -23.22
N GLU A 392 32.79 -9.62 -24.11
CA GLU A 392 32.56 -10.00 -25.52
C GLU A 392 33.78 -9.61 -26.36
#